data_AF-A0A2D5YT35-F1
#
_entry.id   AF-A0A2D5YT35-F1
#
_cell.length_a   1.000
_cell.length_b   1.000
_cell.length_c   1.000
_cell.angle_alpha   90.00
_cell.angle_beta   90.00
_cell.angle_gamma   90.00
#
_symmetry.space_group_name_H-M   'P 1'
#
loop_
_entity.id
_entity.type
_entity.pdbx_description
1 polymer ?
#
loop_
_entity_poly.entity_id
_entity_poly.type
_entity_poly.pdbx_seq_one_letter_code
_entity_poly.pdbx_strand_id
1 'polypeptide(L)'
;MTSPSAHFTIVTADAPGPVGIIQIHGPRAAHVVQQLVGFPPTPIACLADLAQIDEGIVAALRDDWCQITPHGGPRVIQRLAQKLQQLGAAPAHHTPAPQLYPEADSPLEADALDALARAASPAAIDLLLDQPRRWAHAITTQALDPAAILEHTHALNRLIDPPSVAIVGQANVGKSTLTNAIMGRATSVTADLPGTT
;
A
#
# COMPACT_ATOMS: atom_id res chain seq x y z
N MET A 1 16.85 16.40 -22.08
CA MET A 1 15.96 15.58 -22.93
C MET A 1 15.47 14.43 -22.06
N THR A 2 14.34 14.61 -21.38
CA THR A 2 13.77 13.63 -20.45
C THR A 2 13.12 12.51 -21.26
N SER A 3 13.69 11.31 -21.21
CA SER A 3 13.04 10.12 -21.79
C SER A 3 11.68 9.94 -21.12
N PRO A 4 10.59 9.61 -21.85
CA PRO A 4 9.34 9.22 -21.20
C PRO A 4 9.59 7.90 -20.47
N SER A 5 9.67 7.98 -19.14
CA SER A 5 10.09 6.88 -18.27
C SER A 5 8.88 6.03 -17.87
N ALA A 6 9.00 4.71 -18.00
CA ALA A 6 8.16 3.80 -17.25
C ALA A 6 8.71 3.71 -15.82
N HIS A 7 7.81 3.62 -14.85
CA HIS A 7 8.14 3.36 -13.46
C HIS A 7 7.42 2.11 -12.98
N PHE A 8 7.95 1.42 -11.99
CA PHE A 8 7.23 0.31 -11.37
C PHE A 8 7.22 0.42 -9.85
N THR A 9 6.15 -0.09 -9.27
CA THR A 9 5.91 -0.11 -7.82
C THR A 9 5.49 -1.52 -7.42
N ILE A 10 6.15 -2.04 -6.40
CA ILE A 10 5.71 -3.28 -5.74
C ILE A 10 4.68 -2.85 -4.69
N VAL A 11 3.42 -3.26 -4.88
CA VAL A 11 2.28 -2.79 -4.06
C VAL A 11 2.07 -3.69 -2.84
N THR A 12 2.48 -4.96 -2.93
CA THR A 12 2.41 -5.90 -1.81
C THR A 12 3.52 -5.66 -0.79
N ALA A 13 3.25 -6.03 0.47
CA ALA A 13 4.23 -5.96 1.54
C ALA A 13 5.52 -6.75 1.21
N ASP A 14 6.65 -6.35 1.81
CA ASP A 14 7.96 -6.99 1.64
C ASP A 14 8.06 -8.40 2.25
N ALA A 15 7.02 -8.86 2.95
CA ALA A 15 6.96 -10.19 3.52
C ALA A 15 6.59 -11.26 2.47
N PRO A 16 7.10 -12.50 2.58
CA PRO A 16 6.70 -13.58 1.69
C PRO A 16 5.18 -13.79 1.71
N GLY A 17 4.59 -13.81 0.53
CA GLY A 17 3.15 -14.02 0.34
C GLY A 17 2.86 -15.00 -0.81
N PRO A 18 1.61 -15.45 -0.94
CA PRO A 18 1.20 -16.31 -2.06
C PRO A 18 1.29 -15.56 -3.40
N VAL A 19 0.99 -14.26 -3.40
CA VAL A 19 0.91 -13.40 -4.59
C VAL A 19 1.65 -12.10 -4.32
N GLY A 20 2.35 -11.60 -5.34
CA GLY A 20 2.88 -10.25 -5.40
C GLY A 20 2.08 -9.41 -6.38
N ILE A 21 2.09 -8.09 -6.20
CA ILE A 21 1.49 -7.15 -7.16
C ILE A 21 2.55 -6.15 -7.53
N ILE A 22 2.85 -6.05 -8.83
CA ILE A 22 3.74 -5.04 -9.39
C ILE A 22 2.94 -4.24 -10.40
N GLN A 23 2.80 -2.95 -10.14
CA GLN A 23 2.21 -2.01 -11.07
C GLN A 23 3.31 -1.30 -11.85
N ILE A 24 3.07 -1.07 -13.14
CA ILE A 24 3.97 -0.38 -14.06
C ILE A 24 3.20 0.81 -14.62
N HIS A 25 3.78 2.01 -14.51
CA HIS A 25 3.14 3.28 -14.81
C HIS A 25 3.95 4.11 -15.81
N GLY A 26 3.25 5.01 -16.50
CA GLY A 26 3.82 6.00 -17.39
C GLY A 26 3.70 5.64 -18.88
N PRO A 27 4.08 6.55 -19.78
CA PRO A 27 3.80 6.44 -21.22
C PRO A 27 4.40 5.21 -21.91
N ARG A 28 5.36 4.52 -21.27
CA ARG A 28 6.00 3.29 -21.78
C ARG A 28 5.59 2.04 -21.02
N ALA A 29 4.63 2.10 -20.09
CA ALA A 29 4.21 0.95 -19.28
C ALA A 29 3.80 -0.25 -20.13
N ALA A 30 2.87 -0.04 -21.08
CA ALA A 30 2.40 -1.10 -21.98
C ALA A 30 3.54 -1.70 -22.83
N HIS A 31 4.48 -0.87 -23.28
CA HIS A 31 5.65 -1.32 -24.04
C HIS A 31 6.58 -2.19 -23.19
N VAL A 32 6.88 -1.78 -21.95
CA VAL A 32 7.72 -2.57 -21.03
C VAL A 32 7.05 -3.91 -20.71
N VAL A 33 5.74 -3.90 -20.43
CA VAL A 33 5.00 -5.13 -20.15
C VAL A 33 4.95 -6.03 -21.38
N GLN A 34 4.73 -5.48 -22.58
CA GLN A 34 4.80 -6.25 -23.82
C GLN A 34 6.16 -6.92 -24.02
N GLN A 35 7.27 -6.25 -23.69
CA GLN A 35 8.60 -6.84 -23.75
C GLN A 35 8.82 -7.90 -22.66
N LEU A 36 8.13 -7.80 -21.53
CA LEU A 36 8.19 -8.78 -20.44
C LEU A 36 7.44 -10.07 -20.81
N VAL A 37 6.24 -9.96 -21.38
CA VAL A 37 5.32 -11.10 -21.61
C VAL A 37 5.22 -11.56 -23.07
N GLY A 38 5.75 -10.78 -24.02
CA GLY A 38 5.79 -11.12 -25.45
C GLY A 38 4.57 -10.66 -26.27
N PHE A 39 3.53 -10.11 -25.64
CA PHE A 39 2.32 -9.62 -26.31
C PHE A 39 1.79 -8.34 -25.63
N PRO A 40 1.07 -7.46 -26.35
CA PRO A 40 0.57 -6.22 -25.76
C PRO A 40 -0.45 -6.53 -24.63
N PRO A 41 -0.33 -5.90 -23.45
CA PRO A 41 -1.29 -6.10 -22.37
C PRO A 41 -2.67 -5.57 -22.79
N THR A 42 -3.73 -6.23 -22.31
CA THR A 42 -5.12 -5.84 -22.59
C THR A 42 -5.89 -5.60 -21.30
N PRO A 43 -7.06 -4.92 -21.35
CA PRO A 43 -7.92 -4.76 -20.19
C PRO A 43 -8.45 -6.08 -19.61
N ILE A 44 -8.48 -7.13 -20.42
CA ILE A 44 -8.86 -8.47 -19.97
C ILE A 44 -7.61 -9.13 -19.39
N ALA A 45 -7.66 -9.40 -18.08
CA ALA A 45 -6.59 -10.08 -17.38
C ALA A 45 -6.35 -11.49 -17.97
N CYS A 46 -5.09 -11.84 -18.20
CA CYS A 46 -4.73 -13.15 -18.73
C CYS A 46 -3.49 -13.73 -18.05
N LEU A 47 -3.37 -15.06 -18.10
CA LEU A 47 -2.19 -15.77 -17.64
C LEU A 47 -1.04 -15.55 -18.63
N ALA A 48 0.16 -15.30 -18.12
CA ALA A 48 1.35 -15.03 -18.92
C ALA A 48 2.61 -15.59 -18.27
N ASP A 49 3.56 -16.00 -19.12
CA ASP A 49 4.94 -16.20 -18.71
C ASP A 49 5.62 -14.83 -18.52
N LEU A 50 6.13 -14.58 -17.32
CA LEU A 50 6.77 -13.32 -16.93
C LEU A 50 8.28 -13.45 -17.17
N ALA A 51 8.67 -13.44 -18.45
CA ALA A 51 10.07 -13.53 -18.90
C ALA A 51 10.84 -14.76 -18.36
N GLN A 52 10.20 -15.93 -18.34
CA GLN A 52 10.74 -17.20 -17.84
C GLN A 52 11.18 -17.15 -16.37
N ILE A 53 10.74 -16.13 -15.62
CA ILE A 53 11.02 -16.00 -14.18
C ILE A 53 9.91 -16.65 -13.37
N ASP A 54 8.67 -16.44 -13.78
CA ASP A 54 7.46 -16.90 -13.11
C ASP A 54 6.27 -16.91 -14.08
N GLU A 55 5.20 -17.59 -13.69
CA GLU A 55 3.90 -17.50 -14.35
C GLU A 55 2.95 -16.66 -13.49
N GLY A 56 2.22 -15.72 -14.10
CA GLY A 56 1.34 -14.82 -13.36
C GLY A 56 0.29 -14.16 -14.24
N ILE A 57 -0.56 -13.31 -13.65
CA ILE A 57 -1.62 -12.62 -14.40
C ILE A 57 -1.14 -11.23 -14.80
N VAL A 58 -1.41 -10.83 -16.03
CA VAL A 58 -1.13 -9.49 -16.58
C VAL A 58 -2.42 -8.81 -17.02
N ALA A 59 -2.53 -7.50 -16.78
CA ALA A 59 -3.62 -6.67 -17.27
C ALA A 59 -3.15 -5.23 -17.54
N ALA A 60 -3.74 -4.58 -18.54
CA ALA A 60 -3.70 -3.12 -18.71
C ALA A 60 -4.87 -2.52 -17.93
N LEU A 61 -4.59 -1.78 -16.86
CA LEU A 61 -5.62 -1.14 -16.02
C LEU A 61 -6.09 0.18 -16.65
N ARG A 62 -5.17 0.92 -17.26
CA ARG A 62 -5.39 2.14 -18.06
C ARG A 62 -4.33 2.22 -19.17
N ASP A 63 -4.42 3.19 -20.08
CA ASP A 63 -3.49 3.32 -21.22
C ASP A 63 -2.00 3.40 -20.82
N ASP A 64 -1.71 4.03 -19.69
CA ASP A 64 -0.38 4.24 -19.14
C ASP A 64 -0.13 3.44 -17.86
N TRP A 65 -0.96 2.44 -17.58
CA TRP A 65 -0.94 1.69 -16.33
C TRP A 65 -1.20 0.20 -16.56
N CYS A 66 -0.21 -0.61 -16.27
CA CYS A 66 -0.31 -2.06 -16.33
C CYS A 66 -0.05 -2.68 -14.95
N GLN A 67 -0.58 -3.88 -14.72
CA GLN A 67 -0.32 -4.66 -13.53
C GLN A 67 0.10 -6.07 -13.92
N ILE A 68 1.12 -6.57 -13.24
CA ILE A 68 1.47 -7.99 -13.21
C ILE A 68 1.31 -8.52 -11.79
N THR A 69 0.83 -9.75 -11.68
CA THR A 69 0.60 -10.46 -10.42
C THR A 69 1.33 -11.80 -10.43
N PRO A 70 2.64 -11.80 -10.11
CA PRO A 70 3.42 -13.01 -9.92
C PRO A 70 3.13 -13.69 -8.57
N HIS A 71 3.77 -14.82 -8.31
CA HIS A 71 3.90 -15.37 -6.97
C HIS A 71 4.66 -14.40 -6.04
N GLY A 72 4.23 -14.33 -4.78
CA GLY A 72 4.76 -13.40 -3.77
C GLY A 72 6.08 -13.83 -3.11
N GLY A 73 6.84 -14.72 -3.77
CA GLY A 73 8.14 -15.16 -3.27
C GLY A 73 9.20 -14.04 -3.41
N PRO A 74 10.00 -13.72 -2.39
CA PRO A 74 10.91 -12.57 -2.43
C PRO A 74 11.95 -12.66 -3.56
N ARG A 75 12.36 -13.88 -3.96
CA ARG A 75 13.26 -14.09 -5.10
C ARG A 75 12.60 -13.86 -6.46
N VAL A 76 11.31 -14.19 -6.58
CA VAL A 76 10.52 -13.92 -7.80
C VAL A 76 10.40 -12.42 -7.98
N ILE A 77 9.93 -11.71 -6.95
CA ILE A 77 9.80 -10.25 -6.96
C ILE A 77 11.13 -9.56 -7.27
N GLN A 78 12.22 -9.98 -6.63
CA GLN A 78 13.54 -9.41 -6.88
C GLN A 78 13.99 -9.59 -8.35
N ARG A 79 13.80 -10.78 -8.94
CA ARG A 79 14.17 -11.05 -10.32
C ARG A 79 13.31 -10.28 -11.31
N LEU A 80 12.00 -10.17 -11.05
CA LEU A 80 11.09 -9.38 -11.87
C LEU A 80 11.42 -7.89 -11.80
N ALA A 81 11.71 -7.35 -10.61
CA ALA A 81 12.14 -5.96 -10.45
C ALA A 81 13.44 -5.68 -11.24
N GLN A 82 14.43 -6.56 -11.17
CA GLN A 82 15.65 -6.46 -11.98
C GLN A 82 15.35 -6.52 -13.49
N LYS A 83 14.46 -7.41 -13.90
CA LYS A 83 14.07 -7.54 -15.31
C LYS A 83 13.35 -6.30 -15.82
N LEU A 84 12.44 -5.72 -15.04
CA LEU A 84 11.75 -4.47 -15.36
C LEU A 84 12.74 -3.31 -15.52
N GLN A 85 13.75 -3.23 -14.66
CA GLN A 85 14.85 -2.25 -14.80
C GLN A 85 15.63 -2.43 -16.10
N GLN A 86 15.95 -3.67 -16.47
CA GLN A 86 16.63 -3.97 -17.75
C GLN A 86 15.77 -3.60 -18.97
N LEU A 87 14.45 -3.69 -18.85
CA LEU A 87 13.49 -3.29 -19.88
C LEU A 87 13.21 -1.78 -19.89
N GLY A 88 13.83 -1.02 -18.99
CA GLY A 88 13.75 0.44 -18.96
C GLY A 88 12.66 1.03 -18.06
N ALA A 89 12.08 0.23 -17.15
CA ALA A 89 11.22 0.74 -16.08
C ALA A 89 12.04 0.96 -14.80
N ALA A 90 12.04 2.19 -14.28
CA ALA A 90 12.74 2.53 -13.04
C ALA A 90 11.88 2.20 -11.80
N PRO A 91 12.45 1.76 -10.67
CA PRO A 91 11.67 1.62 -9.44
C PRO A 91 11.17 2.99 -8.98
N ALA A 92 9.91 3.07 -8.54
CA ALA A 92 9.39 4.25 -7.88
C ALA A 92 9.80 4.22 -6.39
N HIS A 93 10.41 5.30 -5.90
CA HIS A 93 10.75 5.44 -4.48
C HIS A 93 9.55 5.87 -3.63
N HIS A 94 8.62 6.61 -4.25
CA HIS A 94 7.36 7.04 -3.67
C HIS A 94 6.35 7.10 -4.81
N THR A 95 5.22 6.43 -4.64
CA THR A 95 4.12 6.45 -5.61
C THR A 95 2.94 7.16 -4.95
N PRO A 96 2.49 8.31 -5.48
CA PRO A 96 1.35 9.01 -4.92
C PRO A 96 0.08 8.13 -5.07
N ALA A 97 -0.88 8.29 -4.17
CA ALA A 97 -2.09 7.45 -4.14
C ALA A 97 -2.84 7.37 -5.48
N PRO A 98 -2.99 8.45 -6.28
CA PRO A 98 -3.63 8.37 -7.60
C PRO A 98 -2.91 7.46 -8.61
N GLN A 99 -1.66 7.10 -8.34
CA GLN A 99 -0.86 6.15 -9.11
C GLN A 99 -0.76 4.77 -8.44
N LEU A 100 -1.38 4.55 -7.27
CA LEU A 100 -1.46 3.23 -6.61
C LEU A 100 -2.84 2.59 -6.75
N TYR A 101 -3.89 3.41 -6.76
CA TYR A 101 -5.30 2.99 -6.77
C TYR A 101 -5.96 3.35 -8.11
N PRO A 102 -5.77 2.54 -9.16
CA PRO A 102 -6.31 2.80 -10.49
C PRO A 102 -7.84 2.71 -10.56
N GLU A 103 -8.47 2.11 -9.57
CA GLU A 103 -9.91 2.01 -9.39
C GLU A 103 -10.54 3.30 -8.84
N ALA A 104 -9.75 4.23 -8.28
CA ALA A 104 -10.29 5.47 -7.76
C ALA A 104 -10.78 6.39 -8.89
N ASP A 105 -11.98 6.94 -8.70
CA ASP A 105 -12.62 7.87 -9.64
C ASP A 105 -12.09 9.30 -9.47
N SER A 106 -11.42 9.60 -8.36
CA SER A 106 -10.84 10.92 -8.09
C SER A 106 -9.56 10.84 -7.25
N PRO A 107 -8.69 11.88 -7.29
CA PRO A 107 -7.53 11.95 -6.40
C PRO A 107 -7.90 11.87 -4.90
N LEU A 108 -9.04 12.46 -4.51
CA LEU A 108 -9.54 12.39 -3.13
C LEU A 108 -9.92 10.98 -2.70
N GLU A 109 -10.50 10.20 -3.62
CA GLU A 109 -10.80 8.79 -3.36
C GLU A 109 -9.53 7.96 -3.28
N ALA A 110 -8.55 8.22 -4.15
CA ALA A 110 -7.25 7.56 -4.08
C ALA A 110 -6.56 7.82 -2.72
N ASP A 111 -6.54 9.08 -2.26
CA ASP A 111 -5.99 9.44 -0.95
C ASP A 111 -6.76 8.78 0.21
N ALA A 112 -8.09 8.66 0.10
CA ALA A 112 -8.91 7.97 1.09
C ALA A 112 -8.62 6.45 1.14
N LEU A 113 -8.43 5.81 -0.02
CA LEU A 113 -8.03 4.40 -0.11
C LEU A 113 -6.63 4.19 0.46
N ASP A 114 -5.69 5.11 0.22
CA ASP A 114 -4.35 5.05 0.82
C ASP A 114 -4.38 5.15 2.34
N ALA A 115 -5.17 6.10 2.87
CA ALA A 115 -5.39 6.21 4.31
C ALA A 115 -6.06 4.96 4.88
N LEU A 116 -7.02 4.37 4.15
CA LEU A 116 -7.73 3.16 4.56
C LEU A 116 -6.80 1.95 4.62
N ALA A 117 -5.89 1.79 3.65
CA ALA A 117 -4.91 0.71 3.62
C ALA A 117 -3.95 0.72 4.82
N ARG A 118 -3.72 1.89 5.42
CA ARG A 118 -2.87 2.06 6.62
C ARG A 118 -3.66 2.12 7.92
N ALA A 119 -4.99 2.18 7.89
CA ALA A 119 -5.78 2.46 9.07
C ALA A 119 -5.72 1.33 10.11
N ALA A 120 -5.26 1.64 11.32
CA ALA A 120 -5.17 0.67 12.41
C ALA A 120 -6.51 0.38 13.09
N SER A 121 -7.50 1.27 12.94
CA SER A 121 -8.81 1.16 13.58
C SER A 121 -9.93 0.89 12.57
N PRO A 122 -10.77 -0.13 12.77
CA PRO A 122 -12.00 -0.32 11.99
C PRO A 122 -12.96 0.87 12.05
N ALA A 123 -12.91 1.68 13.11
CA ALA A 123 -13.71 2.89 13.22
C ALA A 123 -13.33 3.96 12.18
N ALA A 124 -12.16 3.85 11.54
CA ALA A 124 -11.76 4.72 10.44
C ALA A 124 -12.49 4.38 9.13
N ILE A 125 -12.98 3.15 8.95
CA ILE A 125 -13.43 2.63 7.65
C ILE A 125 -14.55 3.50 7.07
N ASP A 126 -15.67 3.61 7.77
CA ASP A 126 -16.83 4.37 7.29
C ASP A 126 -16.49 5.86 7.15
N LEU A 127 -15.66 6.39 8.05
CA LEU A 127 -15.23 7.78 8.04
C LEU A 127 -14.37 8.11 6.82
N LEU A 128 -13.48 7.20 6.42
CA LEU A 128 -12.59 7.33 5.26
C LEU A 128 -13.35 7.12 3.95
N LEU A 129 -14.21 6.11 3.87
CA LEU A 129 -15.04 5.84 2.70
C LEU A 129 -16.02 6.98 2.39
N ASP A 130 -16.48 7.75 3.39
CA ASP A 130 -17.33 8.92 3.18
C ASP A 130 -16.55 10.19 2.78
N GLN A 131 -15.20 10.23 2.96
CA GLN A 131 -14.41 11.45 2.71
C GLN A 131 -14.56 12.01 1.30
N PRO A 132 -14.48 11.22 0.21
CA PRO A 132 -14.52 11.78 -1.15
C PRO A 132 -15.80 12.57 -1.40
N ARG A 133 -16.95 12.04 -0.95
CA ARG A 133 -18.25 12.71 -1.05
C ARG A 133 -18.31 13.99 -0.21
N ARG A 134 -17.83 13.94 1.04
CA ARG A 134 -17.83 15.10 1.95
C ARG A 134 -16.96 16.23 1.44
N TRP A 135 -15.76 15.91 0.95
CA TRP A 135 -14.85 16.89 0.36
C TRP A 135 -15.39 17.47 -0.94
N ALA A 136 -15.92 16.63 -1.84
CA ALA A 136 -16.57 17.12 -3.06
C ALA A 136 -17.72 18.09 -2.74
N HIS A 137 -18.54 17.78 -1.73
CA HIS A 137 -19.60 18.67 -1.28
C HIS A 137 -19.05 19.98 -0.71
N ALA A 138 -18.12 19.91 0.24
CA ALA A 138 -17.57 21.09 0.92
C ALA A 138 -16.83 22.05 -0.03
N ILE A 139 -16.09 21.51 -1.01
CA ILE A 139 -15.44 22.29 -2.07
C ILE A 139 -16.50 22.98 -2.93
N THR A 140 -17.54 22.25 -3.34
CA THR A 140 -18.61 22.79 -4.19
C THR A 140 -19.41 23.89 -3.49
N THR A 141 -19.72 23.72 -2.21
CA THR A 141 -20.50 24.69 -1.43
C THR A 141 -19.65 25.78 -0.80
N GLN A 142 -18.33 25.76 -1.01
CA GLN A 142 -17.35 26.63 -0.33
C GLN A 142 -17.49 26.62 1.20
N ALA A 143 -17.94 25.49 1.77
CA ALA A 143 -18.18 25.32 3.20
C ALA A 143 -16.93 24.74 3.88
N LEU A 144 -15.78 25.40 3.68
CA LEU A 144 -14.51 25.00 4.25
C LEU A 144 -14.08 26.00 5.32
N ASP A 145 -14.00 25.53 6.56
CA ASP A 145 -13.28 26.22 7.65
C ASP A 145 -12.00 25.44 7.94
N PRO A 146 -10.83 25.90 7.42
CA PRO A 146 -9.57 25.20 7.61
C PRO A 146 -9.20 25.03 9.09
N ALA A 147 -9.53 25.99 9.96
CA ALA A 147 -9.20 25.91 11.37
C ALA A 147 -9.99 24.80 12.05
N ALA A 148 -11.31 24.76 11.82
CA ALA A 148 -12.17 23.69 12.33
C ALA A 148 -11.76 22.32 11.75
N ILE A 149 -11.41 22.23 10.46
CA ILE A 149 -10.97 20.96 9.84
C ILE A 149 -9.69 20.46 10.51
N LEU A 150 -8.68 21.32 10.69
CA LEU A 150 -7.41 20.95 11.29
C LEU A 150 -7.56 20.50 12.75
N GLU A 151 -8.42 21.16 13.52
CA GLU A 151 -8.71 20.79 14.90
C GLU A 151 -9.27 19.35 14.99
N HIS A 152 -10.26 19.02 14.16
CA HIS A 152 -10.86 17.69 14.14
C HIS A 152 -9.91 16.62 13.58
N THR A 153 -9.06 17.00 12.61
CA THR A 153 -8.12 16.09 11.93
C THR A 153 -7.16 15.44 12.93
N HIS A 154 -6.66 16.17 13.93
CA HIS A 154 -5.73 15.61 14.92
C HIS A 154 -6.32 14.44 15.71
N ALA A 155 -7.59 14.52 16.10
CA ALA A 155 -8.26 13.45 16.83
C ALA A 155 -8.54 12.25 15.92
N LEU A 156 -9.02 12.51 14.70
CA LEU A 156 -9.38 11.47 13.73
C LEU A 156 -8.16 10.72 13.18
N ASN A 157 -7.01 11.40 13.03
CA ASN A 157 -5.77 10.76 12.57
C ASN A 157 -5.31 9.64 13.51
N ARG A 158 -5.72 9.63 14.78
CA ARG A 158 -5.42 8.52 15.71
C ARG A 158 -6.11 7.21 15.34
N LEU A 159 -7.15 7.27 14.50
CA LEU A 159 -7.81 6.09 13.95
C LEU A 159 -6.98 5.46 12.82
N ILE A 160 -6.13 6.26 12.17
CA ILE A 160 -5.19 5.81 11.14
C ILE A 160 -3.87 5.40 11.80
N ASP A 161 -3.23 6.36 12.46
CA ASP A 161 -1.92 6.24 13.11
C ASP A 161 -2.08 6.39 14.64
N PRO A 162 -2.25 5.28 15.40
CA PRO A 162 -2.52 5.34 16.83
C PRO A 162 -1.29 5.82 17.62
N PRO A 163 -1.49 6.48 18.78
CA PRO A 163 -0.39 6.92 19.62
C PRO A 163 0.41 5.75 20.18
N SER A 164 1.72 5.93 20.30
CA SER A 164 2.58 5.02 21.06
C SER A 164 2.31 5.17 22.57
N VAL A 165 2.06 4.05 23.26
CA VAL A 165 1.77 4.03 24.70
C VAL A 165 2.90 3.31 25.44
N ALA A 166 3.47 3.96 26.46
CA ALA A 166 4.50 3.38 27.32
C ALA A 166 3.94 3.02 28.70
N ILE A 167 4.20 1.79 29.17
CA ILE A 167 3.87 1.34 30.52
C ILE A 167 5.14 1.36 31.36
N VAL A 168 5.19 2.23 32.37
CA VAL A 168 6.36 2.45 33.22
C VAL A 168 6.06 2.10 34.68
N GLY A 169 7.05 1.60 35.41
CA GLY A 169 6.90 1.24 36.82
C GLY A 169 8.00 0.32 37.34
N GLN A 170 8.08 0.18 38.66
CA GLN A 170 9.09 -0.63 39.37
C GLN A 170 9.12 -2.08 38.90
N ALA A 171 10.25 -2.77 39.13
CA ALA A 171 10.36 -4.21 38.84
C ALA A 171 9.22 -4.98 39.54
N ASN A 172 8.65 -5.97 38.86
CA ASN A 172 7.60 -6.86 39.38
C ASN A 172 6.25 -6.20 39.78
N VAL A 173 5.98 -4.95 39.41
CA VAL A 173 4.67 -4.29 39.67
C VAL A 173 3.52 -4.78 38.78
N GLY A 174 3.73 -5.86 38.00
CA GLY A 174 2.71 -6.42 37.12
C GLY A 174 2.57 -5.75 35.75
N LYS A 175 3.58 -5.03 35.26
CA LYS A 175 3.58 -4.40 33.91
C LYS A 175 3.26 -5.39 32.81
N SER A 176 3.96 -6.53 32.75
CA SER A 176 3.74 -7.56 31.73
C SER A 176 2.37 -8.21 31.86
N THR A 177 1.86 -8.39 33.09
CA THR A 177 0.51 -8.88 33.35
C THR A 177 -0.55 -7.94 32.77
N LEU A 178 -0.39 -6.62 33.00
CA LEU A 178 -1.28 -5.61 32.45
C LEU A 178 -1.23 -5.58 30.91
N THR A 179 -0.03 -5.60 30.31
CA THR A 179 0.11 -5.62 28.85
C THR A 179 -0.57 -6.84 28.24
N ASN A 180 -0.36 -8.03 28.80
CA ASN A 180 -0.98 -9.27 28.30
C ASN A 180 -2.52 -9.25 28.47
N ALA A 181 -3.02 -8.70 29.58
CA ALA A 181 -4.46 -8.55 29.81
C ALA A 181 -5.11 -7.59 28.80
N ILE A 182 -4.47 -6.45 28.51
CA ILE A 182 -4.94 -5.46 27.54
C ILE A 182 -4.91 -6.03 26.11
N MET A 183 -3.86 -6.76 25.74
CA MET A 183 -3.69 -7.30 24.39
C MET A 183 -4.54 -8.54 24.11
N GLY A 184 -5.20 -9.11 25.12
CA GLY A 184 -6.00 -10.34 24.99
C GLY A 184 -5.21 -11.56 24.51
N ARG A 185 -3.87 -11.50 24.55
CA ARG A 185 -2.91 -12.54 24.12
C ARG A 185 -1.66 -12.44 25.00
N ALA A 186 -1.03 -13.57 25.31
CA ALA A 186 0.29 -13.61 25.96
C ALA A 186 1.39 -13.28 24.94
N THR A 187 1.58 -12.00 24.63
CA THR A 187 2.63 -11.52 23.72
C THR A 187 3.99 -11.38 24.41
N SER A 188 4.04 -11.46 25.73
CA SER A 188 5.29 -11.58 26.50
C SER A 188 5.43 -13.00 27.03
N VAL A 189 6.47 -13.71 26.59
CA VAL A 189 6.95 -14.91 27.29
C VAL A 189 7.42 -14.44 28.67
N THR A 190 6.60 -14.64 29.70
CA THR A 190 7.05 -14.58 31.08
C THR A 190 7.90 -15.84 31.33
N ALA A 191 9.19 -15.77 31.00
CA ALA A 191 10.16 -16.70 31.55
C ALA A 191 10.67 -16.13 32.87
N ASP A 192 10.47 -16.84 33.96
CA ASP A 192 11.03 -16.53 35.30
C ASP A 192 12.54 -16.85 35.35
N LEU A 193 13.31 -16.32 34.40
CA LEU A 193 14.78 -16.40 34.37
C LEU A 193 15.36 -14.98 34.18
N PRO A 194 16.16 -14.46 35.13
CA PRO A 194 16.81 -13.17 34.96
C PRO A 194 17.80 -13.23 33.78
N GLY A 195 17.61 -12.41 32.74
CA GLY A 195 18.63 -12.16 31.72
C GLY A 195 18.30 -12.50 30.26
N THR A 196 17.05 -12.73 29.88
CA THR A 196 16.69 -12.86 28.46
C THR A 196 15.63 -11.84 28.06
N THR A 197 15.98 -10.96 27.12
CA THR A 197 15.06 -10.07 26.40
C THR A 197 14.31 -10.81 25.31
#